data_AF-A0A7S1KK70-F1
#
_entry.id   AF-A0A7S1KK70-F1
#
_cell.length_a   1.000
_cell.length_b   1.000
_cell.length_c   1.000
_cell.angle_alpha   90.00
_cell.angle_beta   90.00
_cell.angle_gamma   90.00
#
_symmetry.space_group_name_H-M   'P 1'
#
loop_
_entity.id
_entity.type
_entity.pdbx_description
1 polymer ?
#
loop_
_entity_poly.entity_id
_entity_poly.type
_entity_poly.pdbx_seq_one_letter_code
_entity_poly.pdbx_strand_id
1 'polypeptide(L)'
;IDSLTKDNLLDAMIALDYLQFDTDKIFTPGSNQSLLWGIHRKVVVGGWLHDNQLATSLLDSFSRYAFVARLIHQHKDIRTALLPALRKKPDVISAQWRRCVRGEDETNDAVKAAI
;
A
#
# COMPACT_ATOMS: atom_id res chain seq x y z
N ILE A 1 -14.15 3.77 -9.10
CA ILE A 1 -13.99 2.73 -8.05
C ILE A 1 -14.87 1.51 -8.34
N ASP A 2 -16.04 1.66 -8.94
CA ASP A 2 -16.97 0.54 -9.13
C ASP A 2 -16.46 -0.59 -10.04
N SER A 3 -15.52 -0.30 -10.94
CA SER A 3 -14.80 -1.29 -11.76
C SER A 3 -13.62 -1.98 -11.05
N LEU A 4 -13.27 -1.57 -9.83
CA LEU A 4 -12.19 -2.19 -9.06
C LEU A 4 -12.65 -3.55 -8.56
N THR A 5 -11.88 -4.57 -8.87
CA THR A 5 -12.08 -5.95 -8.47
C THR A 5 -10.84 -6.45 -7.74
N LYS A 6 -10.97 -7.63 -7.13
CA LYS A 6 -9.84 -8.30 -6.48
C LYS A 6 -8.70 -8.60 -7.47
N ASP A 7 -9.05 -9.01 -8.69
CA ASP A 7 -8.10 -9.47 -9.70
C ASP A 7 -7.33 -8.33 -10.35
N ASN A 8 -7.96 -7.16 -10.49
CA ASN A 8 -7.32 -5.98 -11.09
C ASN A 8 -6.75 -4.99 -10.06
N LEU A 9 -6.84 -5.30 -8.75
CA LEU A 9 -6.44 -4.38 -7.69
C LEU A 9 -4.97 -3.95 -7.85
N LEU A 10 -4.08 -4.92 -8.01
CA LEU A 10 -2.65 -4.64 -8.06
C LEU A 10 -2.28 -3.83 -9.30
N ASP A 11 -2.79 -4.22 -10.47
CA ASP A 11 -2.56 -3.50 -11.72
C ASP A 11 -3.10 -2.07 -11.65
N ALA A 12 -4.27 -1.88 -11.06
CA ALA A 12 -4.84 -0.55 -10.85
C ALA A 12 -3.98 0.29 -9.91
N MET A 13 -3.47 -0.29 -8.81
CA MET A 13 -2.59 0.42 -7.88
C MET A 13 -1.26 0.82 -8.51
N ILE A 14 -0.68 -0.06 -9.35
CA ILE A 14 0.54 0.22 -10.10
C ILE A 14 0.29 1.34 -11.12
N ALA A 15 -0.81 1.26 -11.88
CA ALA A 15 -1.17 2.30 -12.84
C ALA A 15 -1.40 3.66 -12.15
N LEU A 16 -2.02 3.68 -10.96
CA LEU A 16 -2.20 4.89 -10.17
C LEU A 16 -0.86 5.50 -9.71
N ASP A 17 0.13 4.67 -9.40
CA ASP A 17 1.49 5.10 -9.06
C ASP A 17 2.18 5.75 -10.28
N TYR A 18 2.06 5.14 -11.46
CA TYR A 18 2.62 5.67 -12.71
C TYR A 18 1.98 6.97 -13.18
N LEU A 19 0.68 7.14 -12.96
CA LEU A 19 -0.04 8.34 -13.37
C LEU A 19 0.34 9.57 -12.53
N GLN A 20 1.17 9.40 -11.47
CA GLN A 20 1.67 10.47 -10.60
C GLN A 20 0.58 11.48 -10.24
N PHE A 21 -0.64 10.98 -9.97
CA PHE A 21 -1.72 11.84 -9.53
C PHE A 21 -1.24 12.67 -8.36
N ASP A 22 -1.56 13.97 -8.36
CA ASP A 22 -1.18 14.94 -7.33
C ASP A 22 -1.68 14.43 -5.97
N THR A 23 -0.82 13.62 -5.35
CA THR A 23 -1.20 12.70 -4.28
C THR A 23 -1.73 13.53 -3.12
N ASP A 24 -1.19 14.72 -2.93
CA ASP A 24 -1.43 15.52 -1.75
C ASP A 24 -2.82 16.20 -1.78
N LYS A 25 -3.47 16.28 -2.95
CA LYS A 25 -4.86 16.77 -3.08
C LYS A 25 -5.90 15.66 -2.96
N ILE A 26 -5.57 14.43 -3.37
CA ILE A 26 -6.49 13.28 -3.31
C ILE A 26 -6.39 12.55 -1.97
N PHE A 27 -5.26 12.66 -1.28
CA PHE A 27 -4.95 11.96 -0.03
C PHE A 27 -4.91 12.92 1.16
N THR A 28 -5.99 13.68 1.38
CA THR A 28 -6.17 14.38 2.66
C THR A 28 -6.23 13.33 3.77
N PRO A 29 -5.28 13.30 4.73
CA PRO A 29 -5.30 12.34 5.81
C PRO A 29 -6.61 12.44 6.59
N GLY A 30 -7.32 11.32 6.77
CA GLY A 30 -8.61 11.29 7.47
C GLY A 30 -9.84 11.64 6.62
N SER A 31 -9.66 11.96 5.33
CA SER A 31 -10.81 12.14 4.43
C SER A 31 -11.35 10.78 3.94
N ASN A 32 -12.58 10.48 4.31
CA ASN A 32 -13.35 9.35 3.80
C ASN A 32 -13.73 9.51 2.31
N GLN A 33 -13.35 10.61 1.67
CA GLN A 33 -13.57 10.87 0.24
C GLN A 33 -12.31 10.63 -0.60
N SER A 34 -11.18 10.28 0.02
CA SER A 34 -9.95 9.96 -0.71
C SER A 34 -10.10 8.67 -1.53
N LEU A 35 -9.45 8.63 -2.70
CA LEU A 35 -9.39 7.42 -3.53
C LEU A 35 -8.83 6.22 -2.75
N LEU A 36 -7.84 6.48 -1.88
CA LEU A 36 -7.23 5.46 -1.02
C LEU A 36 -8.24 4.88 -0.03
N TRP A 37 -9.09 5.72 0.58
CA TRP A 37 -10.18 5.26 1.43
C TRP A 37 -11.21 4.42 0.67
N GLY A 38 -11.51 4.80 -0.57
CA GLY A 38 -12.39 4.02 -1.46
C GLY A 38 -11.83 2.63 -1.75
N ILE A 39 -10.54 2.53 -2.06
CA ILE A 39 -9.82 1.26 -2.27
C ILE A 39 -9.78 0.47 -0.97
N HIS A 40 -9.40 1.11 0.14
CA HIS A 40 -9.39 0.51 1.48
C HIS A 40 -10.73 -0.15 1.82
N ARG A 41 -11.84 0.56 1.63
CA ARG A 41 -13.18 0.03 1.92
C ARG A 41 -13.48 -1.22 1.11
N LYS A 42 -13.16 -1.24 -0.19
CA LYS A 42 -13.36 -2.43 -1.05
C LYS A 42 -12.51 -3.61 -0.59
N VAL A 43 -11.22 -3.36 -0.29
CA VAL A 43 -10.26 -4.38 0.14
C VAL A 43 -10.64 -4.99 1.49
N VAL A 44 -11.05 -4.16 2.46
CA VAL A 44 -11.41 -4.59 3.81
C VAL A 44 -12.81 -5.23 3.84
N VAL A 45 -13.84 -4.55 3.33
CA VAL A 45 -15.22 -5.06 3.34
C VAL A 45 -15.34 -6.32 2.47
N GLY A 46 -14.66 -6.34 1.33
CA GLY A 46 -14.61 -7.51 0.47
C GLY A 46 -13.76 -8.66 1.03
N GLY A 47 -13.02 -8.43 2.12
CA GLY A 47 -12.13 -9.43 2.70
C GLY A 47 -11.05 -9.92 1.73
N TRP A 48 -10.62 -9.08 0.78
CA TRP A 48 -9.79 -9.51 -0.34
C TRP A 48 -8.41 -10.01 0.10
N LEU A 49 -7.89 -9.49 1.23
CA LEU A 49 -6.60 -9.88 1.80
C LEU A 49 -6.61 -11.23 2.52
N HIS A 50 -7.75 -11.91 2.64
CA HIS A 50 -7.77 -13.33 3.03
C HIS A 50 -7.21 -14.22 1.91
N ASP A 51 -7.16 -13.72 0.68
CA ASP A 51 -6.43 -14.38 -0.39
C ASP A 51 -4.92 -14.20 -0.19
N ASN A 52 -4.26 -15.32 0.11
CA ASN A 52 -2.82 -15.34 0.32
C ASN A 52 -2.03 -14.89 -0.91
N GLN A 53 -2.49 -15.19 -2.13
CA GLN A 53 -1.80 -14.77 -3.35
C GLN A 53 -1.84 -13.25 -3.48
N LEU A 54 -3.02 -12.65 -3.33
CA LEU A 54 -3.15 -11.19 -3.41
C LEU A 54 -2.37 -10.48 -2.31
N ALA A 55 -2.49 -10.95 -1.05
CA ALA A 55 -1.74 -10.39 0.07
C ALA A 55 -0.23 -10.46 -0.16
N THR A 56 0.24 -11.57 -0.73
CA THR A 56 1.65 -11.77 -1.07
C THR A 56 2.10 -10.83 -2.18
N SER A 57 1.34 -10.72 -3.27
CA SER A 57 1.67 -9.84 -4.39
C SER A 57 1.70 -8.36 -3.98
N LEU A 58 0.83 -7.95 -3.06
CA LEU A 58 0.86 -6.61 -2.46
C LEU A 58 2.14 -6.38 -1.65
N LEU A 59 2.55 -7.34 -0.83
CA LEU A 59 3.80 -7.25 -0.05
C LEU A 59 5.05 -7.23 -0.93
N ASP A 60 5.08 -8.00 -2.01
CA ASP A 60 6.21 -7.99 -2.96
C ASP A 60 6.31 -6.65 -3.71
N SER A 61 5.16 -6.04 -4.00
CA SER A 61 5.04 -4.78 -4.74
C SER A 61 5.21 -3.53 -3.86
N PHE A 62 4.98 -3.67 -2.56
CA PHE A 62 5.05 -2.59 -1.56
C PHE A 62 6.37 -1.80 -1.60
N SER A 63 7.48 -2.47 -1.89
CA SER A 63 8.81 -1.83 -1.91
C SER A 63 9.11 -1.06 -3.20
N ARG A 64 8.27 -1.18 -4.23
CA ARG A 64 8.49 -0.62 -5.58
C ARG A 64 7.52 0.49 -5.92
N TYR A 65 6.31 0.43 -5.38
CA TYR A 65 5.24 1.36 -5.74
C TYR A 65 4.80 2.16 -4.51
N ALA A 66 4.96 3.48 -4.57
CA ALA A 66 4.69 4.37 -3.45
C ALA A 66 3.21 4.35 -3.06
N PHE A 67 2.30 4.19 -4.02
CA PHE A 67 0.87 4.05 -3.80
C PHE A 67 0.52 2.81 -2.97
N VAL A 68 1.17 1.68 -3.26
CA VAL A 68 1.03 0.43 -2.48
C VAL A 68 1.56 0.64 -1.07
N ALA A 69 2.70 1.32 -0.94
CA ALA A 69 3.26 1.67 0.36
C ALA A 69 2.30 2.54 1.19
N ARG A 70 1.74 3.60 0.60
CA ARG A 70 0.79 4.50 1.27
C ARG A 70 -0.48 3.76 1.71
N LEU A 71 -1.04 2.89 0.88
CA LEU A 71 -2.19 2.06 1.25
C LEU A 71 -1.90 1.22 2.50
N ILE A 72 -0.74 0.56 2.54
CA ILE A 72 -0.37 -0.27 3.69
C ILE A 72 -0.10 0.58 4.92
N HIS A 73 0.65 1.67 4.81
CA HIS A 73 1.03 2.49 5.97
C HIS A 73 -0.16 3.22 6.60
N GLN A 74 -1.04 3.81 5.79
CA GLN A 74 -2.12 4.67 6.27
C GLN A 74 -3.30 3.87 6.87
N HIS A 75 -3.44 2.59 6.54
CA HIS A 75 -4.60 1.79 6.97
C HIS A 75 -4.19 0.65 7.92
N LYS A 76 -4.56 0.79 9.20
CA LYS A 76 -4.29 -0.23 10.24
C LYS A 76 -4.96 -1.57 9.93
N ASP A 77 -6.15 -1.55 9.35
CA ASP A 77 -6.90 -2.77 9.03
C ASP A 77 -6.20 -3.59 7.93
N ILE A 78 -5.66 -2.91 6.92
CA ILE A 78 -4.85 -3.54 5.87
C ILE A 78 -3.58 -4.15 6.46
N ARG A 79 -2.85 -3.44 7.32
CA ARG A 79 -1.68 -4.00 8.00
C ARG A 79 -2.03 -5.26 8.81
N THR A 80 -3.15 -5.22 9.50
CA THR A 80 -3.62 -6.35 10.32
C THR A 80 -3.97 -7.54 9.45
N ALA A 81 -4.63 -7.31 8.32
CA ALA A 81 -4.98 -8.36 7.36
C ALA A 81 -3.76 -8.94 6.62
N LEU A 82 -2.72 -8.16 6.37
CA LEU A 82 -1.47 -8.62 5.74
C LEU A 82 -0.53 -9.36 6.70
N LEU A 83 -0.74 -9.22 8.02
CA LEU A 83 0.15 -9.78 9.04
C LEU A 83 0.37 -11.30 8.93
N PRO A 84 -0.63 -12.14 8.61
CA PRO A 84 -0.41 -13.57 8.37
C PRO A 84 0.47 -13.86 7.16
N ALA A 85 0.35 -13.09 6.07
CA ALA A 85 1.18 -13.22 4.88
C ALA A 85 2.61 -12.73 5.14
N LEU A 86 2.76 -11.62 5.87
CA LEU A 86 4.04 -11.06 6.29
C LEU A 86 4.85 -12.04 7.15
N ARG A 87 4.20 -12.73 8.10
CA ARG A 87 4.84 -13.75 8.94
C ARG A 87 5.42 -14.93 8.14
N LYS A 88 4.85 -15.23 6.97
CA LYS A 88 5.34 -16.26 6.05
C LYS A 88 6.48 -15.76 5.15
N LYS A 89 6.72 -14.45 5.09
CA LYS A 89 7.73 -13.78 4.25
C LYS A 89 8.57 -12.79 5.07
N PRO A 90 9.41 -13.27 6.01
CA PRO A 90 10.29 -12.39 6.78
C PRO A 90 11.27 -11.60 5.89
N ASP A 91 11.62 -12.16 4.72
CA ASP A 91 12.53 -11.55 3.76
C ASP A 91 12.07 -10.18 3.27
N VAL A 92 10.76 -9.94 3.18
CA VAL A 92 10.20 -8.65 2.75
C VAL A 92 10.52 -7.55 3.77
N ILE A 93 10.39 -7.86 5.07
CA ILE A 93 10.75 -6.95 6.15
C ILE A 93 12.27 -6.76 6.18
N SER A 94 13.05 -7.83 6.07
CA SER A 94 14.52 -7.77 6.10
C SER A 94 15.09 -7.03 4.89
N ALA A 95 14.46 -7.12 3.71
CA ALA A 95 14.83 -6.36 2.54
C ALA A 95 14.53 -4.86 2.71
N GLN A 96 13.36 -4.52 3.26
CA GLN A 96 13.01 -3.13 3.50
C GLN A 96 13.88 -2.49 4.59
N TRP A 97 14.10 -3.19 5.71
CA TRP A 97 15.00 -2.75 6.78
C TRP A 97 16.41 -2.48 6.23
N ARG A 98 16.93 -3.36 5.36
CA ARG A 98 18.23 -3.15 4.70
C ARG A 98 18.25 -1.94 3.75
N ARG A 99 17.13 -1.60 3.11
CA ARG A 99 17.01 -0.37 2.30
C ARG A 99 17.00 0.88 3.17
N CYS A 100 16.21 0.87 4.26
CA CYS A 100 16.20 1.96 5.24
C CYS A 100 17.57 2.18 5.90
N VAL A 101 18.29 1.10 6.25
CA VAL A 101 19.62 1.18 6.90
C VAL A 101 20.72 1.62 5.93
N ARG A 102 20.60 1.33 4.63
CA ARG A 102 21.59 1.73 3.62
C ARG A 102 21.51 3.19 3.17
N GLY A 103 20.52 3.95 3.65
CA GLY A 103 20.41 5.36 3.28
C GLY A 103 20.26 5.57 1.78
N GLU A 104 19.54 4.68 1.08
CA GLU A 104 18.95 5.02 -0.23
C GLU A 104 17.75 5.95 0.00
N ASP A 105 18.02 7.05 0.70
CA ASP A 105 17.19 8.24 0.91
C ASP A 105 17.72 9.32 -0.05
N GLU A 106 17.78 9.02 -1.34
CA GLU A 106 17.79 10.04 -2.39
C GLU A 106 16.35 10.34 -2.81
N THR A 107 15.52 10.72 -1.83
CA THR A 107 14.38 11.64 -1.97
C THR A 107 13.84 11.97 -0.59
N ASN A 108 14.68 12.68 0.15
CA ASN A 108 14.25 13.54 1.24
C ASN A 108 13.18 14.51 0.70
N ASP A 109 11.89 14.22 0.98
CA ASP A 109 10.84 15.24 1.24
C ASP A 109 9.42 14.69 1.54
N ALA A 110 9.16 13.37 1.61
CA ALA A 110 7.82 12.86 1.96
C ALA A 110 7.69 12.21 3.36
N VAL A 111 8.79 11.94 4.08
CA VAL A 111 8.76 11.26 5.39
C VAL A 111 8.70 12.25 6.58
N LYS A 112 8.44 13.53 6.32
CA LYS A 112 8.14 14.52 7.36
C LYS A 112 6.66 14.76 7.66
N ALA A 113 5.81 13.79 7.34
CA ALA A 113 4.46 13.68 7.90
C ALA A 113 4.21 12.20 8.25
N ALA A 114 4.09 11.75 9.49
CA ALA A 114 3.75 12.42 10.72
C ALA A 114 4.37 11.66 11.91
N ILE A 115 5.08 12.39 12.76
CA ILE A 115 4.91 12.28 14.21
C ILE A 115 3.57 12.95 14.52
#